data_AF-X1LJR6-F1
#
_entry.id   AF-X1LJR6-F1
#
_cell.length_a   1.000
_cell.length_b   1.000
_cell.length_c   1.000
_cell.angle_alpha   90.00
_cell.angle_beta   90.00
_cell.angle_gamma   90.00
#
_symmetry.space_group_name_H-M   'P 1'
#
loop_
_entity.id
_entity.type
_entity.pdbx_description
1 polymer ?
#
loop_
_entity_poly.entity_id
_entity_poly.type
_entity_poly.pdbx_seq_one_letter_code
_entity_poly.pdbx_strand_id
1 'polypeptide(L)' 'EALAFAVKKLNYRPRKCLGYQSPHEVFWKTSSGALTT' A
#
# COMPACT_ATOMS: atom_id res chain seq x y z
N GLU A 1 -0.64 19.28 7.14
CA GLU A 1 -1.82 18.46 6.74
C GLU A 1 -1.83 18.00 5.29
N ALA A 2 -1.52 18.87 4.31
CA ALA A 2 -1.54 18.51 2.88
C ALA A 2 -0.69 17.28 2.51
N LEU A 3 0.49 17.12 3.12
CA LEU A 3 1.38 15.98 2.87
C LEU A 3 0.74 14.64 3.29
N ALA A 4 0.17 14.58 4.50
CA ALA A 4 -0.46 13.36 5.01
C ALA A 4 -1.66 12.95 4.14
N PHE A 5 -2.43 13.93 3.66
CA PHE A 5 -3.53 13.69 2.73
C PHE A 5 -3.05 13.18 1.36
N ALA A 6 -1.97 13.76 0.82
CA ALA A 6 -1.37 13.30 -0.42
C ALA A 6 -0.83 11.87 -0.30
N VAL A 7 -0.12 11.56 0.78
CA VAL A 7 0.39 10.22 1.08
C VAL A 7 -0.75 9.21 1.20
N LYS A 8 -1.82 9.58 1.92
CA LYS A 8 -3.03 8.74 2.00
C LYS A 8 -3.57 8.44 0.60
N LYS A 9 -3.78 9.45 -0.24
CA LYS A 9 -4.24 9.24 -1.61
C LYS A 9 -3.30 8.34 -2.43
N LEU A 10 -1.98 8.51 -2.30
CA LEU A 10 -1.01 7.69 -3.02
C LEU A 10 -1.01 6.22 -2.58
N ASN A 11 -1.19 5.96 -1.28
CA ASN A 11 -1.15 4.61 -0.70
C ASN A 11 -2.43 3.80 -0.96
N TYR A 12 -3.59 4.46 -1.07
CA TYR A 12 -4.88 3.82 -1.35
C TYR A 12 -5.25 3.79 -2.84
N ARG A 13 -4.37 4.27 -3.73
CA ARG A 13 -4.63 4.27 -5.18
C ARG A 13 -4.15 2.96 -5.83
N PRO A 14 -5.04 2.21 -6.51
CA PRO A 14 -4.67 1.03 -7.28
C PRO A 14 -3.63 1.32 -8.36
N ARG A 15 -2.65 0.42 -8.54
CA ARG A 15 -1.63 0.52 -9.60
C ARG A 15 -1.65 -0.70 -10.52
N LYS A 16 -1.57 -0.46 -11.83
CA LYS A 16 -1.54 -1.51 -12.85
C LYS A 16 -0.38 -2.50 -12.64
N CYS A 17 0.80 -2.00 -12.24
CA CYS A 17 1.98 -2.82 -11.96
C CYS A 17 1.85 -3.71 -10.71
N LEU A 18 0.84 -3.48 -9.86
CA LEU A 18 0.54 -4.28 -8.67
C LEU A 18 -0.67 -5.20 -8.90
N GLY A 19 -1.02 -5.51 -10.15
CA GLY A 19 -2.22 -6.27 -10.48
C GLY A 19 -3.50 -5.54 -10.08
N TYR A 20 -3.53 -4.22 -10.26
CA TYR A 20 -4.62 -3.34 -9.82
C TYR A 20 -4.86 -3.31 -8.31
N GLN A 21 -3.85 -3.63 -7.50
CA GLN A 21 -3.87 -3.45 -6.05
C GLN A 21 -3.20 -2.12 -5.66
N SER A 22 -3.58 -1.59 -4.50
CA SER A 22 -2.96 -0.41 -3.91
C SER A 22 -1.67 -0.77 -3.15
N PRO A 23 -0.70 0.16 -3.04
CA PRO A 23 0.49 -0.05 -2.24
C PRO A 23 0.18 -0.50 -0.79
N HIS A 24 -0.87 0.06 -0.19
CA HIS A 24 -1.32 -0.31 1.15
C HIS A 24 -1.74 -1.79 1.24
N GLU A 25 -2.54 -2.28 0.30
CA GLU A 25 -2.96 -3.69 0.28
C GLU A 25 -1.79 -4.65 0.09
N VAL A 26 -0.85 -4.32 -0.80
CA VAL A 26 0.34 -5.14 -1.02
C VAL A 26 1.20 -5.18 0.24
N PHE A 27 1.44 -4.03 0.87
CA PHE A 27 2.24 -3.94 2.09
C PHE A 27 1.71 -4.85 3.21
N TRP A 28 0.40 -4.83 3.47
CA TRP A 28 -0.19 -5.67 4.52
C TRP A 28 -0.22 -7.15 4.16
N LYS A 29 -0.39 -7.51 2.88
CA LYS A 29 -0.27 -8.90 2.42
C LYS A 29 1.15 -9.45 2.62
N THR A 30 2.18 -8.64 2.36
CA THR A 30 3.59 -9.05 2.51
C THR A 30 4.07 -9.01 3.96
N SER A 31 3.52 -8.11 4.78
CA SER A 31 3.90 -7.96 6.19
C SER A 31 3.58 -9.22 7.02
N SER A 32 2.53 -9.95 6.66
CA SER A 32 2.21 -11.24 7.29
C SER A 32 3.25 -12.34 7.04
N GLY A 33 4.11 -12.21 6.02
CA GLY A 33 5.19 -13.18 5.76
C GLY A 33 6.55 -12.77 6.34
N ALA A 34 6.79 -11.47 6.53
CA ALA A 34 8.07 -10.94 7.04
C ALA A 34 8.16 -10.90 8.58
N LEU A 35 7.02 -10.84 9.27
CA LEU A 35 6.95 -10.82 10.75
C LEU A 35 6.74 -12.21 11.37
N THR A 36 6.62 -13.26 10.56
CA THR A 36 6.55 -14.66 11.01
C THR A 36 7.90 -15.34 10.81
N THR A 37 8.86 -15.04 11.68
CA THR A 37 10.12 -15.80 11.83
C THR A 37 10.34 -16.11 13.30
#